data_AF-A0AAN8EJI7-F1
#
_entry.id   AF-A0AAN8EJI7-F1
#
_cell.length_a   1.000
_cell.length_b   1.000
_cell.length_c   1.000
_cell.angle_alpha   90.00
_cell.angle_beta   90.00
_cell.angle_gamma   90.00
#
_symmetry.space_group_name_H-M   'P 1'
#
loop_
_entity.id
_entity.type
_entity.pdbx_description
1 polymer ?
#
loop_
_entity_poly.entity_id
_entity_poly.type
_entity_poly.pdbx_seq_one_letter_code
_entity_poly.pdbx_strand_id
1 'polypeptide(L)'
;MASTSLGDLLESKENQDQSSAETLKLIEGVLDYIRANLNNISYTWGTSSPQYKSASEIMQKYFNDNMKKMKIDVQETNLEDLLANMSLDGKSS
;
A
#
# COMPACT_ATOMS: atom_id res chain seq x y z
N MET A 1 23.15 6.23 35.15
CA MET A 1 23.02 5.52 33.86
C MET A 1 21.72 4.75 33.92
N ALA A 2 20.78 4.98 33.00
CA ALA A 2 19.49 4.29 33.01
C ALA A 2 19.70 2.83 32.57
N SER A 3 19.40 1.87 33.47
CA SER A 3 19.37 0.45 33.15
C SER A 3 18.00 0.15 32.55
N THR A 4 17.91 0.07 31.22
CA THR A 4 16.67 -0.33 30.55
C THR A 4 16.40 -1.80 30.87
N SER A 5 15.22 -2.11 31.40
CA SER A 5 14.84 -3.48 31.74
C SER A 5 14.61 -4.29 30.45
N LEU A 6 14.88 -5.59 30.49
CA LEU A 6 14.56 -6.49 29.37
C LEU A 6 13.04 -6.46 29.07
N GLY A 7 12.21 -6.20 30.08
CA GLY A 7 10.77 -5.99 29.90
C GLY A 7 10.46 -4.77 29.03
N ASP A 8 11.10 -3.63 29.29
CA ASP A 8 10.92 -2.39 28.50
C ASP A 8 11.35 -2.59 27.03
N LEU A 9 12.35 -3.45 26.81
CA LEU A 9 12.86 -3.81 25.47
C LEU A 9 11.93 -4.75 24.69
N LEU A 10 11.18 -5.60 25.38
CA LEU A 10 10.20 -6.50 24.76
C LEU A 10 8.88 -5.77 24.48
N GLU A 11 8.44 -4.92 25.41
CA GLU A 11 7.21 -4.12 25.28
C GLU A 11 7.34 -3.05 24.18
N SER A 12 8.53 -2.46 24.01
CA SER A 12 8.80 -1.55 22.88
C SER A 12 8.85 -2.27 21.53
N LYS A 13 9.27 -3.54 21.49
CA LYS A 13 9.25 -4.37 20.27
C LYS A 13 7.84 -4.78 19.87
N GLU A 14 7.03 -5.26 20.81
CA GLU A 14 5.62 -5.61 20.54
C GLU A 14 4.81 -4.39 20.07
N ASN A 15 5.02 -3.22 20.69
CA ASN A 15 4.37 -1.99 20.25
C ASN A 15 4.84 -1.51 18.86
N GLN A 16 6.11 -1.72 18.50
CA GLN A 16 6.59 -1.43 17.14
C GLN A 16 6.03 -2.39 16.10
N ASP A 17 5.98 -3.69 16.41
CA ASP A 17 5.46 -4.71 15.50
C ASP A 17 3.93 -4.55 15.30
N GLN A 18 3.18 -4.22 16.34
CA GLN A 18 1.75 -3.94 16.21
C GLN A 18 1.47 -2.64 15.42
N SER A 19 2.23 -1.57 15.69
CA SER A 19 2.11 -0.30 14.96
C SER A 19 2.42 -0.45 13.47
N SER A 20 3.41 -1.27 13.13
CA SER A 20 3.76 -1.58 11.74
C SER A 20 2.66 -2.41 11.05
N ALA A 21 2.08 -3.41 11.73
CA ALA A 21 0.99 -4.22 11.21
C ALA A 21 -0.30 -3.41 10.95
N GLU A 22 -0.64 -2.47 11.85
CA GLU A 22 -1.78 -1.56 11.65
C GLU A 22 -1.55 -0.60 10.48
N THR A 23 -0.33 -0.11 10.32
CA THR A 23 0.07 0.75 9.19
C THR A 23 -0.02 0.00 7.86
N LEU A 24 0.44 -1.26 7.82
CA LEU A 24 0.34 -2.10 6.62
C LEU A 24 -1.11 -2.36 6.22
N LYS A 25 -1.99 -2.68 7.18
CA LYS A 25 -3.43 -2.84 6.91
C LYS A 25 -4.07 -1.56 6.36
N LEU A 26 -3.65 -0.40 6.83
CA LEU A 26 -4.11 0.88 6.28
C LEU A 26 -3.66 1.05 4.81
N ILE A 27 -2.40 0.72 4.51
CA ILE A 27 -1.85 0.77 3.14
C ILE A 27 -2.60 -0.19 2.22
N GLU A 28 -2.85 -1.43 2.67
CA GLU A 28 -3.65 -2.42 1.94
C GLU A 28 -5.05 -1.89 1.62
N GLY A 29 -5.74 -1.30 2.61
CA GLY A 29 -7.05 -0.71 2.42
C GLY A 29 -7.05 0.41 1.38
N VAL A 30 -6.05 1.29 1.40
CA VAL A 30 -5.89 2.35 0.40
C VAL A 30 -5.67 1.77 -1.00
N LEU A 31 -4.83 0.74 -1.12
CA LEU A 31 -4.56 0.05 -2.38
C LEU A 31 -5.81 -0.64 -2.93
N ASP A 32 -6.63 -1.24 -2.07
CA ASP A 32 -7.92 -1.81 -2.47
C ASP A 32 -8.91 -0.76 -2.96
N TYR A 33 -8.98 0.41 -2.32
CA TYR A 33 -9.80 1.52 -2.83
C TYR A 33 -9.32 2.03 -4.19
N ILE A 34 -8.01 2.13 -4.39
CA ILE A 34 -7.41 2.49 -5.69
C ILE A 34 -7.81 1.45 -6.74
N ARG A 35 -7.64 0.16 -6.43
CA ARG A 35 -8.01 -0.96 -7.30
C ARG A 35 -9.49 -0.93 -7.68
N ALA A 36 -10.38 -0.76 -6.71
CA ALA A 36 -11.81 -0.72 -6.94
C ALA A 36 -12.21 0.45 -7.86
N ASN A 37 -11.61 1.63 -7.66
CA ASN A 37 -11.87 2.78 -8.51
C ASN A 37 -11.38 2.55 -9.95
N LEU A 38 -10.16 2.04 -10.13
CA LEU A 38 -9.63 1.74 -11.46
C LEU A 38 -10.46 0.66 -12.18
N ASN A 39 -10.95 -0.35 -11.45
CA ASN A 39 -11.85 -1.37 -11.98
C ASN A 39 -13.20 -0.80 -12.42
N ASN A 40 -13.78 0.12 -11.65
CA ASN A 40 -15.04 0.77 -12.03
C ASN A 40 -14.87 1.62 -13.31
N ILE A 41 -13.76 2.34 -13.41
CA ILE A 41 -13.42 3.15 -14.57
C ILE A 41 -13.15 2.26 -15.79
N SER A 42 -12.40 1.18 -15.63
CA SER A 42 -12.11 0.24 -16.72
C SER A 42 -13.36 -0.50 -17.19
N TYR A 43 -14.26 -0.87 -16.29
CA TYR A 43 -15.54 -1.49 -16.64
C TYR A 43 -16.43 -0.54 -17.46
N THR A 44 -16.44 0.75 -17.12
CA THR A 44 -17.30 1.74 -17.77
C THR A 44 -16.74 2.24 -19.11
N TRP A 45 -15.44 2.52 -19.18
CA TRP A 45 -14.83 3.20 -20.33
C TRP A 45 -13.71 2.40 -21.01
N GLY A 46 -13.25 1.29 -20.42
CA GLY A 46 -12.12 0.50 -20.90
C GLY A 46 -10.76 1.02 -20.42
N THR A 47 -9.77 0.14 -20.39
CA THR A 47 -8.40 0.46 -19.94
C THR A 47 -7.64 1.39 -20.90
N SER A 48 -8.04 1.42 -22.18
CA SER A 48 -7.45 2.34 -23.17
C SER A 48 -8.03 3.76 -23.09
N SER A 49 -9.04 3.99 -22.25
CA SER A 49 -9.73 5.28 -22.17
C SER A 49 -8.84 6.38 -21.55
N PRO A 50 -9.02 7.65 -21.96
CA PRO A 50 -8.38 8.78 -21.30
C PRO A 50 -8.69 8.84 -19.79
N GLN A 51 -9.91 8.43 -19.40
CA GLN A 51 -10.36 8.38 -18.01
C GLN A 51 -9.53 7.38 -17.20
N TYR A 52 -9.33 6.18 -17.72
CA TYR A 52 -8.52 5.16 -17.05
C TYR A 52 -7.06 5.59 -16.93
N LYS A 53 -6.46 6.09 -18.01
CA LYS A 53 -5.07 6.57 -18.00
C LYS A 53 -4.86 7.69 -17.00
N SER A 54 -5.71 8.72 -17.05
CA SER A 54 -5.63 9.86 -16.15
C SER A 54 -5.81 9.45 -14.68
N ALA A 55 -6.78 8.59 -14.39
CA ALA A 55 -7.00 8.09 -13.03
C ALA A 55 -5.81 7.28 -12.50
N SER A 56 -5.26 6.38 -13.33
CA SER A 56 -4.08 5.56 -12.99
C SER A 56 -2.87 6.44 -12.68
N GLU A 57 -2.57 7.42 -13.54
CA GLU A 57 -1.44 8.35 -13.35
C GLU A 57 -1.58 9.18 -12.06
N ILE A 58 -2.78 9.69 -11.78
CA ILE A 58 -3.05 10.46 -10.56
C ILE A 58 -2.86 9.59 -9.31
N MET A 59 -3.43 8.38 -9.30
CA MET A 59 -3.33 7.47 -8.16
C MET A 59 -1.89 7.00 -7.92
N GLN A 60 -1.15 6.68 -8.98
CA GLN A 60 0.27 6.37 -8.92
C GLN A 60 1.07 7.51 -8.29
N LYS A 61 0.82 8.75 -8.71
CA LYS A 61 1.52 9.92 -8.19
C LYS A 61 1.29 10.07 -6.69
N TYR A 62 0.04 10.00 -6.24
CA TYR A 62 -0.28 10.10 -4.80
C TYR A 62 0.32 8.95 -3.99
N PHE A 63 0.30 7.73 -4.51
CA PHE A 63 0.93 6.59 -3.88
C PHE A 63 2.45 6.82 -3.71
N ASN A 64 3.15 7.18 -4.79
CA ASN A 64 4.59 7.46 -4.76
C ASN A 64 4.94 8.61 -3.80
N ASP A 65 4.16 9.70 -3.82
CA ASP A 65 4.37 10.83 -2.92
C ASP A 65 4.21 10.43 -1.44
N ASN A 66 3.25 9.55 -1.14
CA ASN A 66 3.04 9.05 0.22
C ASN A 66 4.13 8.08 0.67
N MET A 67 4.58 7.16 -0.20
CA MET A 67 5.67 6.24 0.11
C MET A 67 6.98 7.00 0.37
N LYS A 68 7.28 8.04 -0.44
CA LYS A 68 8.43 8.94 -0.22
C LYS A 68 8.37 9.63 1.14
N LYS A 69 7.21 10.14 1.54
CA LYS A 69 7.03 10.76 2.87
C LYS A 69 7.29 9.78 4.01
N MET A 70 6.94 8.51 3.82
CA MET A 70 7.17 7.45 4.79
C MET A 70 8.61 6.91 4.79
N LYS A 71 9.50 7.47 3.94
CA LYS A 71 10.89 7.01 3.76
C LYS A 71 10.99 5.53 3.41
N ILE A 72 9.94 4.98 2.80
CA ILE A 72 9.96 3.62 2.27
C ILE A 72 10.62 3.74 0.89
N ASP A 73 11.81 3.16 0.75
CA ASP A 73 12.56 3.17 -0.51
C ASP A 73 11.93 2.15 -1.48
N VAL A 74 10.84 2.57 -2.09
CA VAL A 74 10.15 1.82 -3.13
C VAL A 74 10.87 2.17 -4.43
N GLN A 75 11.79 1.32 -4.90
CA GLN A 75 12.31 1.44 -6.27
C GLN A 75 11.12 1.54 -7.21
N GLU A 76 10.96 2.65 -7.94
CA GLU A 76 9.77 3.06 -8.70
C GLU A 76 8.80 1.91 -8.97
N THR A 77 7.99 1.56 -7.98
CA THR A 77 7.16 0.37 -8.12
C THR A 77 5.91 0.82 -8.83
N ASN A 78 5.72 0.28 -10.03
CA ASN A 78 4.52 0.52 -10.80
C ASN A 78 3.34 0.03 -9.95
N LEU A 79 2.36 0.89 -9.74
CA LEU A 79 1.13 0.62 -9.00
C LEU A 79 0.43 -0.59 -9.60
N GLU A 80 0.52 -0.76 -10.92
CA GLU A 80 0.00 -1.93 -11.62
C GLU A 80 0.63 -3.23 -11.13
N ASP A 81 1.95 -3.24 -10.90
CA ASP A 81 2.67 -4.42 -10.39
C ASP A 81 2.33 -4.71 -8.92
N LEU A 82 2.17 -3.66 -8.09
CA LEU A 82 1.73 -3.81 -6.70
C LEU A 82 0.33 -4.39 -6.62
N LEU A 83 -0.59 -3.85 -7.42
CA LEU A 83 -1.96 -4.33 -7.49
C LEU A 83 -2.03 -5.75 -8.05
N ALA A 84 -1.15 -6.13 -8.98
CA ALA A 84 -1.06 -7.49 -9.49
C ALA A 84 -0.57 -8.48 -8.42
N ASN A 85 0.48 -8.13 -7.69
CA ASN A 85 1.06 -9.00 -6.65
C ASN A 85 0.14 -9.18 -5.45
N MET A 86 -0.60 -8.14 -5.03
CA MET A 86 -1.64 -8.25 -4.00
C MET A 86 -2.85 -9.10 -4.42
N SER A 87 -3.01 -9.42 -5.70
CA SER A 87 -4.15 -10.21 -6.20
C SER A 87 -3.92 -11.72 -6.05
N LEU A 88 -2.70 -12.15 -5.67
CA LEU A 88 -2.30 -13.57 -5.66
C LEU A 88 -2.74 -14.36 -4.42
N ASP A 89 -3.24 -13.71 -3.37
CA ASP A 89 -3.75 -14.40 -2.17
C ASP A 89 -5.20 -14.92 -2.32
N GLY A 90 -5.82 -14.72 -3.48
CA GLY A 90 -7.18 -15.18 -3.80
C GLY A 90 -7.29 -16.56 -4.47
N LYS A 91 -6.20 -17.29 -4.67
CA LYS A 91 -6.21 -18.66 -5.22
C LYS A 91 -5.52 -19.65 -4.28
N SER A 92 -6.16 -19.90 -3.15
CA SER A 92 -6.10 -21.23 -2.52
C SER A 92 -7.31 -22.02 -3.04
N SER A 93 -7.06 -22.87 -4.05
CA SER A 93 -7.88 -24.04 -4.35
C SER A 93 -7.14 -25.28 -3.90
#